data_AF-A0A3C0FDV1-F1
#
_entry.id   AF-A0A3C0FDV1-F1
#
_cell.length_a   1.000
_cell.length_b   1.000
_cell.length_c   1.000
_cell.angle_alpha   90.00
_cell.angle_beta   90.00
_cell.angle_gamma   90.00
#
_symmetry.space_group_name_H-M   'P 1'
#
loop_
_entity.id
_entity.type
_entity.pdbx_description
1 polymer ?
#
loop_
_entity_poly.entity_id
_entity_poly.type
_entity_poly.pdbx_seq_one_letter_code
_entity_poly.pdbx_strand_id
1 'polypeptide(L)'
;MAILRERAFRVLELRLFASARSAGRQPGFTDRQLQVKEVTPGCLDGYRLVPVGAGTAVSREVVPRAAEAGAAVVDKSSAYRLSPQVPLVVPEVNLTARAGYQGIIANPNCTTIQPVEALAPLARAAGLERVGMSSYQSVAGTELTQLSQGALAGDPVRSQVYPYPIPLDLLPHIDSFDDQECNGEERKLMAETRKILDLPELHTSATVVRVLAYRGHDMPVMVEPCERLTRA
;
A
#
# COMPACT_ATOMS: atom_id res chain seq x y z
N MET A 1 1.02 -12.45 -8.09
CA MET A 1 1.58 -13.54 -8.93
C MET A 1 2.29 -13.05 -10.19
N ALA A 2 1.79 -12.02 -10.90
CA ALA A 2 2.44 -11.50 -12.11
C ALA A 2 3.93 -11.15 -11.90
N ILE A 3 4.25 -10.33 -10.89
CA ILE A 3 5.63 -9.94 -10.58
C ILE A 3 6.54 -11.14 -10.24
N LEU A 4 6.03 -12.15 -9.52
CA LEU A 4 6.81 -13.37 -9.24
C LEU A 4 7.21 -14.10 -10.52
N ARG A 5 6.32 -14.11 -11.52
CA ARG A 5 6.59 -14.70 -12.84
C ARG A 5 7.57 -13.87 -13.64
N GLU A 6 7.34 -12.57 -13.72
CA GLU A 6 8.21 -11.62 -14.44
C GLU A 6 9.66 -11.66 -13.92
N ARG A 7 9.83 -11.73 -12.60
CA ARG A 7 11.14 -11.81 -11.94
C ARG A 7 11.73 -13.23 -11.90
N ALA A 8 11.06 -14.22 -12.48
CA ALA A 8 11.40 -15.63 -12.38
C ALA A 8 11.76 -16.04 -10.93
N PHE A 9 10.97 -15.57 -9.96
CA PHE A 9 11.27 -15.73 -8.55
C PHE A 9 11.27 -17.20 -8.17
N ARG A 10 12.42 -17.70 -7.69
CA ARG A 10 12.63 -19.11 -7.40
C ARG A 10 11.85 -19.49 -6.14
N VAL A 11 10.88 -20.38 -6.29
CA VAL A 11 10.10 -20.96 -5.19
C VAL A 11 10.20 -22.48 -5.25
N LEU A 12 10.37 -23.12 -4.10
CA LEU A 12 10.25 -24.58 -3.99
C LEU A 12 8.78 -24.99 -4.05
N GLU A 13 7.92 -24.22 -3.37
CA GLU A 13 6.49 -24.43 -3.31
C GLU A 13 5.79 -23.07 -3.24
N LEU A 14 4.68 -22.94 -4.00
CA LEU A 14 3.80 -21.77 -3.95
C LEU A 14 2.38 -22.23 -3.63
N ARG A 15 1.79 -21.61 -2.61
CA ARG A 15 0.43 -21.87 -2.15
C ARG A 15 -0.33 -20.56 -2.04
N LEU A 16 -1.62 -20.62 -2.34
CA LEU A 16 -2.50 -19.45 -2.34
C LEU A 16 -3.53 -19.65 -1.23
N PHE A 17 -3.63 -18.67 -0.34
CA PHE A 17 -4.60 -18.67 0.75
C PHE A 17 -5.49 -17.43 0.64
N ALA A 18 -6.78 -17.60 0.93
CA ALA A 18 -7.76 -16.52 0.92
C ALA A 18 -8.91 -16.82 1.92
N SER A 19 -9.95 -15.99 1.94
CA SER A 19 -11.16 -16.29 2.71
C SER A 19 -11.90 -17.52 2.19
N ALA A 20 -12.78 -18.11 3.02
CA ALA A 20 -13.66 -19.23 2.63
C ALA A 20 -14.40 -18.97 1.30
N ARG A 21 -14.89 -17.74 1.10
CA ARG A 21 -15.58 -17.31 -0.13
C ARG A 21 -14.75 -17.49 -1.40
N SER A 22 -13.42 -17.42 -1.29
CA SER A 22 -12.49 -17.51 -2.43
C SER A 22 -11.82 -18.88 -2.55
N ALA A 23 -12.01 -19.78 -1.58
CA ALA A 23 -11.46 -21.12 -1.62
C ALA A 23 -11.98 -21.90 -2.84
N GLY A 24 -11.13 -22.76 -3.40
CA GLY A 24 -11.44 -23.57 -4.58
C GLY A 24 -11.18 -22.89 -5.93
N ARG A 25 -10.98 -21.56 -5.97
CA ARG A 25 -10.53 -20.87 -7.19
C ARG A 25 -9.18 -21.42 -7.66
N GLN A 26 -8.96 -21.43 -8.97
CA GLN A 26 -7.74 -21.95 -9.59
C GLN A 26 -7.14 -20.94 -10.56
N PRO A 27 -6.39 -19.92 -10.09
CA PRO A 27 -5.66 -19.03 -10.98
C PRO A 27 -4.39 -19.70 -11.53
N GLY A 28 -4.06 -19.36 -12.77
CA GLY A 28 -2.87 -19.87 -13.45
C GLY A 28 -1.57 -19.25 -12.93
N PHE A 29 -0.57 -20.10 -12.68
CA PHE A 29 0.81 -19.73 -12.39
C PHE A 29 1.76 -20.53 -13.27
N THR A 30 2.48 -19.84 -14.15
CA THR A 30 3.31 -20.44 -15.21
C THR A 30 2.49 -21.42 -16.06
N ASP A 31 2.88 -22.68 -16.08
CA ASP A 31 2.33 -23.84 -16.77
C ASP A 31 1.29 -24.60 -15.93
N ARG A 32 0.94 -24.12 -14.72
CA ARG A 32 0.12 -24.87 -13.74
C ARG A 32 -1.06 -24.05 -13.22
N GLN A 33 -2.07 -24.75 -12.74
CA GLN A 33 -3.17 -24.15 -11.97
C GLN A 33 -2.90 -24.31 -10.47
N LEU A 34 -3.09 -23.24 -9.69
CA LEU A 34 -2.91 -23.28 -8.24
C LEU A 34 -4.25 -23.19 -7.55
N GLN A 35 -4.62 -24.18 -6.74
CA GLN A 35 -5.83 -24.11 -5.95
C GLN A 35 -5.66 -23.11 -4.79
N VAL A 36 -6.62 -22.20 -4.67
CA VAL A 36 -6.76 -21.31 -3.51
C VAL A 36 -7.36 -22.08 -2.35
N LYS A 37 -6.67 -22.09 -1.21
CA LYS A 37 -7.12 -22.68 0.05
C LYS A 37 -7.68 -21.61 0.98
N GLU A 38 -8.52 -22.01 1.91
CA GLU A 38 -8.96 -21.13 2.99
C GLU A 38 -7.82 -20.87 3.99
N VAL A 39 -7.74 -19.66 4.52
CA VAL A 39 -6.89 -19.34 5.67
C VAL A 39 -7.50 -19.94 6.94
N THR A 40 -6.85 -20.95 7.49
CA THR A 40 -7.21 -21.57 8.77
C THR A 40 -6.01 -21.56 9.74
N PRO A 41 -6.23 -21.74 11.06
CA PRO A 41 -5.12 -21.89 12.00
C PRO A 41 -4.13 -22.99 11.56
N GLY A 42 -2.83 -22.71 11.62
CA GLY A 42 -1.76 -23.63 11.23
C GLY A 42 -1.54 -23.81 9.73
N CYS A 43 -2.39 -23.23 8.86
CA CYS A 43 -2.25 -23.42 7.41
C CYS A 43 -1.00 -22.76 6.81
N LEU A 44 -0.34 -21.88 7.57
CA LEU A 44 0.87 -21.14 7.20
C LEU A 44 2.14 -21.71 7.86
N ASP A 45 2.03 -22.85 8.55
CA ASP A 45 3.17 -23.49 9.19
C ASP A 45 4.13 -24.06 8.14
N GLY A 46 5.44 -23.91 8.35
CA GLY A 46 6.49 -24.42 7.46
C GLY A 46 6.79 -23.55 6.23
N TYR A 47 6.05 -22.46 5.99
CA TYR A 47 6.40 -21.52 4.91
C TYR A 47 7.44 -20.50 5.37
N ARG A 48 8.42 -20.22 4.50
CA ARG A 48 9.52 -19.30 4.82
C ARG A 48 9.23 -17.83 4.49
N LEU A 49 8.32 -17.57 3.55
CA LEU A 49 7.95 -16.24 3.08
C LEU A 49 6.45 -16.16 2.89
N VAL A 50 5.80 -15.21 3.57
CA VAL A 50 4.34 -15.03 3.52
C VAL A 50 4.03 -13.57 3.18
N PRO A 51 3.82 -13.23 1.90
CA PRO A 51 3.31 -11.93 1.51
C PRO A 51 1.82 -11.85 1.82
N VAL A 52 1.41 -10.90 2.66
CA VAL A 52 0.02 -10.71 3.08
C VAL A 52 -0.56 -9.48 2.36
N GLY A 53 -1.60 -9.74 1.55
CA GLY A 53 -2.36 -8.72 0.82
C GLY A 53 -3.80 -8.62 1.30
N ALA A 54 -4.06 -8.90 2.58
CA ALA A 54 -5.39 -8.90 3.18
C ALA A 54 -5.72 -7.56 3.86
N GLY A 55 -6.97 -7.40 4.28
CA GLY A 55 -7.39 -6.25 5.08
C GLY A 55 -6.71 -6.21 6.45
N THR A 56 -6.72 -5.04 7.10
CA THR A 56 -6.07 -4.81 8.40
C THR A 56 -6.55 -5.77 9.50
N ALA A 57 -7.85 -6.07 9.56
CA ALA A 57 -8.40 -7.01 10.54
C ALA A 57 -7.83 -8.43 10.37
N VAL A 58 -7.85 -8.96 9.14
CA VAL A 58 -7.27 -10.27 8.82
C VAL A 58 -5.77 -10.31 9.11
N SER A 59 -5.07 -9.22 8.80
CA SER A 59 -3.62 -9.14 9.01
C SER A 59 -3.26 -9.20 10.50
N ARG A 60 -4.08 -8.59 11.37
CA ARG A 60 -3.89 -8.69 12.84
C ARG A 60 -3.98 -10.12 13.38
N GLU A 61 -4.73 -10.99 12.72
CA GLU A 61 -4.87 -12.39 13.11
C GLU A 61 -3.81 -13.29 12.47
N VAL A 62 -3.49 -13.05 11.21
CA VAL A 62 -2.69 -13.96 10.38
C VAL A 62 -1.19 -13.68 10.49
N VAL A 63 -0.80 -12.39 10.53
CA VAL A 63 0.61 -11.98 10.50
C VAL A 63 1.38 -12.47 11.73
N PRO A 64 0.90 -12.33 12.98
CA PRO A 64 1.63 -12.81 14.16
C PRO A 64 1.82 -14.33 14.13
N ARG A 65 0.76 -15.08 13.80
CA ARG A 65 0.80 -16.55 13.73
C ARG A 65 1.84 -17.05 12.71
N ALA A 66 1.87 -16.44 11.53
CA ALA A 66 2.86 -16.80 10.50
C ALA A 66 4.29 -16.45 10.94
N ALA A 67 4.49 -15.31 11.59
CA ALA A 67 5.80 -14.91 12.11
C ALA A 67 6.26 -15.83 13.25
N GLU A 68 5.37 -16.19 14.18
CA GLU A 68 5.61 -17.15 15.27
C GLU A 68 5.94 -18.56 14.74
N ALA A 69 5.35 -18.96 13.62
CA ALA A 69 5.68 -20.20 12.91
C ALA A 69 7.02 -20.14 12.14
N GLY A 70 7.76 -19.02 12.24
CA GLY A 70 9.10 -18.83 11.67
C GLY A 70 9.13 -18.26 10.25
N ALA A 71 8.01 -17.79 9.72
CA ALA A 71 7.97 -17.16 8.40
C ALA A 71 8.51 -15.72 8.43
N ALA A 72 9.16 -15.31 7.34
CA ALA A 72 9.30 -13.89 7.02
C ALA A 72 7.98 -13.39 6.41
N VAL A 73 7.27 -12.53 7.13
CA VAL A 73 5.98 -11.99 6.71
C VAL A 73 6.17 -10.59 6.15
N VAL A 74 5.67 -10.35 4.95
CA VAL A 74 5.63 -9.01 4.33
C VAL A 74 4.18 -8.56 4.27
N ASP A 75 3.77 -7.67 5.18
CA ASP A 75 2.37 -7.26 5.32
C ASP A 75 2.09 -5.94 4.60
N LYS A 76 1.17 -5.94 3.63
CA LYS A 76 0.69 -4.74 2.92
C LYS A 76 -0.32 -3.95 3.73
N SER A 77 -0.95 -4.53 4.75
CA SER A 77 -2.00 -3.83 5.51
C SER A 77 -1.43 -2.65 6.32
N SER A 78 -2.31 -1.83 6.89
CA SER A 78 -1.90 -0.76 7.80
C SER A 78 -1.60 -1.25 9.22
N ALA A 79 -1.81 -2.54 9.54
CA ALA A 79 -1.83 -3.05 10.91
C ALA A 79 -0.53 -2.79 11.69
N TYR A 80 0.62 -2.89 11.02
CA TYR A 80 1.93 -2.84 11.66
C TYR A 80 2.83 -1.69 11.18
N ARG A 81 2.36 -0.89 10.22
CA ARG A 81 3.21 0.12 9.56
C ARG A 81 3.83 1.12 10.53
N LEU A 82 3.09 1.55 11.54
CA LEU A 82 3.55 2.51 12.56
C LEU A 82 4.02 1.85 13.86
N SER A 83 4.03 0.51 13.95
CA SER A 83 4.59 -0.18 15.12
C SER A 83 6.09 0.12 15.23
N PRO A 84 6.62 0.48 16.42
CA PRO A 84 8.05 0.73 16.60
C PRO A 84 8.89 -0.55 16.44
N GLN A 85 8.29 -1.73 16.62
CA GLN A 85 8.97 -3.02 16.52
C GLN A 85 8.98 -3.59 15.09
N VAL A 86 8.21 -3.00 14.16
CA VAL A 86 8.08 -3.50 12.79
C VAL A 86 8.67 -2.48 11.82
N PRO A 87 9.69 -2.86 11.03
CA PRO A 87 10.25 -1.96 10.04
C PRO A 87 9.26 -1.71 8.91
N LEU A 88 9.18 -0.44 8.48
CA LEU A 88 8.39 0.01 7.33
C LEU A 88 9.38 0.32 6.20
N VAL A 89 9.40 -0.51 5.16
CA VAL A 89 10.55 -0.56 4.23
C VAL A 89 10.15 -0.20 2.80
N VAL A 90 10.89 0.74 2.21
CA VAL A 90 11.05 0.92 0.77
C VAL A 90 12.52 0.59 0.45
N PRO A 91 12.82 -0.49 -0.28
CA PRO A 91 14.19 -0.98 -0.47
C PRO A 91 15.17 0.08 -0.99
N GLU A 92 14.73 0.95 -1.89
CA GLU A 92 15.52 2.00 -2.52
C GLU A 92 15.81 3.19 -1.57
N VAL A 93 15.09 3.28 -0.45
CA VAL A 93 15.15 4.40 0.49
C VAL A 93 15.82 4.00 1.79
N ASN A 94 15.32 2.95 2.45
CA ASN A 94 15.68 2.62 3.83
C ASN A 94 15.84 1.11 4.08
N LEU A 95 16.44 0.37 3.13
CA LEU A 95 16.64 -1.09 3.27
C LEU A 95 17.34 -1.50 4.57
N THR A 96 18.21 -0.65 5.11
CA THR A 96 18.92 -0.88 6.38
C THR A 96 17.97 -0.95 7.59
N ALA A 97 16.79 -0.34 7.53
CA ALA A 97 15.79 -0.39 8.60
C ALA A 97 15.27 -1.82 8.88
N ARG A 98 15.46 -2.76 7.95
CA ARG A 98 15.12 -4.18 8.19
C ARG A 98 16.09 -4.90 9.13
N ALA A 99 17.21 -4.28 9.50
CA ALA A 99 18.20 -4.90 10.36
C ALA A 99 17.56 -5.31 11.70
N GLY A 100 17.70 -6.58 12.08
CA GLY A 100 17.10 -7.10 13.32
C GLY A 100 15.58 -7.29 13.28
N TYR A 101 14.93 -7.28 12.10
CA TYR A 101 13.49 -7.54 12.01
C TYR A 101 13.12 -8.88 12.66
N GLN A 102 12.01 -8.91 13.39
CA GLN A 102 11.53 -10.06 14.15
C GLN A 102 10.37 -10.72 13.42
N GLY A 103 10.65 -11.27 12.23
CA GLY A 103 9.67 -12.02 11.43
C GLY A 103 8.72 -11.17 10.57
N ILE A 104 8.40 -9.93 10.97
CA ILE A 104 7.46 -9.06 10.24
C ILE A 104 8.18 -7.88 9.59
N ILE A 105 7.85 -7.59 8.33
CA ILE A 105 8.19 -6.36 7.61
C ILE A 105 6.89 -5.76 7.08
N ALA A 106 6.67 -4.47 7.36
CA ALA A 106 5.52 -3.75 6.83
C ALA A 106 5.85 -3.16 5.44
N ASN A 107 4.94 -3.38 4.49
CA ASN A 107 4.95 -2.71 3.20
C ASN A 107 4.12 -1.41 3.28
N PRO A 108 4.65 -0.27 2.82
CA PRO A 108 3.97 1.02 2.91
C PRO A 108 2.68 1.13 2.09
N ASN A 109 1.99 2.24 2.29
CA ASN A 109 0.90 2.65 1.42
C ASN A 109 1.40 2.88 -0.01
N CYS A 110 0.59 2.49 -0.99
CA CYS A 110 0.91 2.69 -2.41
C CYS A 110 1.09 4.18 -2.77
N THR A 111 0.44 5.06 -2.02
CA THR A 111 0.51 6.53 -2.14
C THR A 111 1.76 7.11 -1.50
N THR A 112 2.38 6.40 -0.55
CA THR A 112 3.60 6.84 0.14
C THR A 112 4.87 6.41 -0.60
N ILE A 113 4.89 5.22 -1.22
CA ILE A 113 6.10 4.66 -1.85
C ILE A 113 6.70 5.61 -2.90
N GLN A 114 5.86 6.17 -3.77
CA GLN A 114 6.30 7.04 -4.86
C GLN A 114 6.96 8.35 -4.37
N PRO A 115 6.32 9.16 -3.50
CA PRO A 115 6.95 10.40 -3.05
C PRO A 115 8.20 10.15 -2.20
N VAL A 116 8.27 9.10 -1.37
CA VAL A 116 9.46 8.88 -0.53
C VAL A 116 10.70 8.51 -1.35
N GLU A 117 10.54 7.81 -2.48
CA GLU A 117 11.66 7.56 -3.42
C GLU A 117 12.22 8.86 -4.01
N ALA A 118 11.36 9.83 -4.32
CA ALA A 118 11.77 11.14 -4.82
C ALA A 118 12.33 12.05 -3.71
N LEU A 119 11.78 11.96 -2.50
CA LEU A 119 12.18 12.79 -1.35
C LEU A 119 13.49 12.32 -0.71
N ALA A 120 13.75 11.02 -0.66
CA ALA A 120 14.96 10.46 -0.04
C ALA A 120 16.28 11.07 -0.55
N PRO A 121 16.53 11.19 -1.87
CA PRO A 121 17.75 11.86 -2.35
C PRO A 121 17.78 13.36 -1.99
N LEU A 122 16.64 14.05 -1.99
CA LEU A 122 16.57 15.47 -1.59
C LEU A 122 16.90 15.64 -0.11
N ALA A 123 16.34 14.79 0.76
CA ALA A 123 16.61 14.78 2.18
C ALA A 123 18.11 14.57 2.48
N ARG A 124 18.74 13.63 1.77
CA ARG A 124 20.18 13.38 1.90
C ARG A 124 21.05 14.55 1.42
N ALA A 125 20.59 15.29 0.41
CA ALA A 125 21.36 16.36 -0.21
C ALA A 125 21.24 17.71 0.52
N ALA A 126 20.07 18.05 1.06
CA ALA A 126 19.79 19.39 1.59
C ALA A 126 18.88 19.42 2.83
N GLY A 127 18.56 18.26 3.40
CA GLY A 127 17.53 18.14 4.43
C GLY A 127 16.11 18.45 3.90
N LEU A 128 15.10 18.20 4.72
CA LEU A 128 13.71 18.56 4.43
C LEU A 128 13.12 19.24 5.67
N GLU A 129 12.63 20.47 5.49
CA GLU A 129 11.92 21.20 6.54
C GLU A 129 10.40 20.98 6.42
N ARG A 130 9.87 21.08 5.19
CA ARG A 130 8.45 20.93 4.92
C ARG A 130 8.19 20.18 3.62
N VAL A 131 7.16 19.33 3.65
CA VAL A 131 6.65 18.62 2.47
C VAL A 131 5.13 18.75 2.42
N GLY A 132 4.63 19.36 1.36
CA GLY A 132 3.20 19.38 1.03
C GLY A 132 2.91 18.39 -0.09
N MET A 133 1.94 17.50 0.10
CA MET A 133 1.57 16.48 -0.88
C MET A 133 0.10 16.59 -1.27
N SER A 134 -0.17 16.50 -2.56
CA SER A 134 -1.52 16.25 -3.07
C SER A 134 -1.50 14.93 -3.83
N SER A 135 -2.53 14.10 -3.66
CA SER A 135 -2.64 12.83 -4.41
C SER A 135 -3.87 12.81 -5.30
N TYR A 136 -3.70 12.37 -6.54
CA TYR A 136 -4.77 12.03 -7.46
C TYR A 136 -4.72 10.53 -7.70
N GLN A 137 -5.54 9.79 -6.94
CA GLN A 137 -5.46 8.33 -6.88
C GLN A 137 -6.46 7.69 -7.85
N SER A 138 -6.00 6.73 -8.65
CA SER A 138 -6.86 5.92 -9.52
C SER A 138 -7.93 5.13 -8.76
N VAL A 139 -9.02 4.81 -9.47
CA VAL A 139 -10.00 3.78 -9.07
C VAL A 139 -9.52 2.40 -9.51
N ALA A 140 -10.07 1.33 -8.94
CA ALA A 140 -9.74 -0.02 -9.39
C ALA A 140 -10.31 -0.27 -10.81
N GLY A 141 -9.57 -0.98 -11.66
CA GLY A 141 -9.90 -1.10 -13.08
C GLY A 141 -11.27 -1.70 -13.43
N THR A 142 -11.85 -2.56 -12.58
CA THR A 142 -13.22 -3.08 -12.77
C THR A 142 -14.29 -2.04 -12.49
N GLU A 143 -14.02 -1.10 -11.59
CA GLU A 143 -14.93 -0.01 -11.25
C GLU A 143 -14.90 1.06 -12.33
N LEU A 144 -13.72 1.35 -12.91
CA LEU A 144 -13.61 2.32 -14.01
C LEU A 144 -14.57 1.98 -15.16
N THR A 145 -14.60 0.73 -15.61
CA THR A 145 -15.41 0.33 -16.77
C THR A 145 -16.91 0.50 -16.50
N GLN A 146 -17.38 0.07 -15.33
CA GLN A 146 -18.79 0.19 -14.94
C GLN A 146 -19.21 1.65 -14.74
N LEU A 147 -18.36 2.42 -14.06
CA LEU A 147 -18.59 3.84 -13.79
C LEU A 147 -18.58 4.67 -15.08
N SER A 148 -17.65 4.39 -16.01
CA SER A 148 -17.52 5.15 -17.26
C SER A 148 -18.62 4.85 -18.27
N GLN A 149 -19.04 3.58 -18.39
CA GLN A 149 -20.10 3.20 -19.34
C GLN A 149 -21.46 3.81 -18.96
N GLY A 150 -21.83 3.75 -17.67
CA GLY A 150 -23.08 4.36 -17.21
C GLY A 150 -23.09 5.88 -17.35
N ALA A 151 -21.97 6.55 -17.03
CA ALA A 151 -21.87 8.00 -17.14
C ALA A 151 -21.99 8.50 -18.59
N LEU A 152 -21.34 7.83 -19.54
CA LEU A 152 -21.39 8.19 -20.96
C LEU A 152 -22.77 7.91 -21.58
N ALA A 153 -23.53 6.97 -21.03
CA ALA A 153 -24.90 6.66 -21.45
C ALA A 153 -25.94 7.64 -20.88
N GLY A 154 -25.56 8.54 -19.97
CA GLY A 154 -26.49 9.43 -19.26
C GLY A 154 -27.29 8.72 -18.15
N ASP A 155 -26.90 7.50 -17.79
CA ASP A 155 -27.57 6.73 -16.75
C ASP A 155 -27.16 7.23 -15.36
N PRO A 156 -28.07 7.17 -14.35
CA PRO A 156 -27.71 7.46 -12.98
C PRO A 156 -26.67 6.45 -12.46
N VAL A 157 -25.42 6.91 -12.32
CA VAL A 157 -24.32 6.08 -11.83
C VAL A 157 -24.39 5.95 -10.31
N ARG A 158 -24.72 4.75 -9.81
CA ARG A 158 -24.62 4.43 -8.39
C ARG A 158 -23.29 3.74 -8.12
N SER A 159 -22.48 4.34 -7.25
CA SER A 159 -21.28 3.69 -6.74
C SER A 159 -21.65 2.68 -5.65
N GLN A 160 -21.13 1.45 -5.75
CA GLN A 160 -21.26 0.45 -4.68
C GLN A 160 -20.09 0.50 -3.68
N VAL A 161 -19.02 1.21 -4.03
CA VAL A 161 -17.73 1.18 -3.31
C VAL A 161 -17.36 2.54 -2.73
N TYR A 162 -17.81 3.62 -3.36
CA TYR A 162 -17.53 4.99 -2.95
C TYR A 162 -18.81 5.65 -2.42
N PRO A 163 -18.69 6.58 -1.45
CA PRO A 163 -19.84 7.27 -0.89
C PRO A 163 -20.56 8.16 -1.92
N TYR A 164 -19.87 8.58 -2.98
CA TYR A 164 -20.40 9.41 -4.06
C TYR A 164 -19.96 8.87 -5.44
N PRO A 165 -20.68 9.18 -6.53
CA PRO A 165 -20.24 8.87 -7.89
C PRO A 165 -18.90 9.55 -8.21
N ILE A 166 -18.03 8.85 -8.93
CA ILE A 166 -16.73 9.37 -9.40
C ILE A 166 -16.71 9.82 -10.87
N PRO A 167 -17.52 9.29 -11.81
CA PRO A 167 -17.39 9.69 -13.21
C PRO A 167 -17.52 11.20 -13.38
N LEU A 168 -16.55 11.80 -14.08
CA LEU A 168 -16.47 13.24 -14.33
C LEU A 168 -16.39 14.10 -13.05
N ASP A 169 -15.97 13.52 -11.93
CA ASP A 169 -15.87 14.20 -10.63
C ASP A 169 -14.53 13.91 -9.91
N LEU A 170 -14.27 14.66 -8.85
CA LEU A 170 -13.14 14.53 -7.94
C LEU A 170 -13.66 14.28 -6.53
N LEU A 171 -13.24 13.17 -5.90
CA LEU A 171 -13.71 12.81 -4.57
C LEU A 171 -12.60 12.99 -3.51
N PRO A 172 -12.64 14.04 -2.67
CA PRO A 172 -11.68 14.27 -1.59
C PRO A 172 -11.98 13.39 -0.36
N HIS A 173 -12.21 12.11 -0.58
CA HIS A 173 -12.54 11.14 0.47
C HIS A 173 -11.94 9.78 0.11
N ILE A 174 -10.84 9.45 0.79
CA ILE A 174 -10.19 8.15 0.67
C ILE A 174 -9.96 7.58 2.06
N ASP A 175 -10.52 6.40 2.36
CA ASP A 175 -10.53 5.84 3.71
C ASP A 175 -11.41 6.64 4.70
N SER A 176 -11.64 6.09 5.89
CA SER A 176 -12.45 6.72 6.93
C SER A 176 -11.79 7.97 7.52
N PHE A 177 -12.63 8.93 7.89
CA PHE A 177 -12.25 10.04 8.77
C PHE A 177 -12.18 9.59 10.23
N ASP A 178 -11.29 10.19 11.03
CA ASP A 178 -11.27 10.03 12.48
C ASP A 178 -12.15 11.04 13.22
N ASP A 179 -12.04 11.03 14.54
CA ASP A 179 -12.69 11.96 15.47
C ASP A 179 -12.24 13.42 15.30
N GLN A 180 -11.14 13.66 14.60
CA GLN A 180 -10.62 14.99 14.27
C GLN A 180 -10.93 15.40 12.83
N GLU A 181 -11.83 14.68 12.15
CA GLU A 181 -12.18 14.89 10.74
C GLU A 181 -10.98 14.81 9.81
N CYS A 182 -9.93 14.08 10.21
CA CYS A 182 -8.74 13.87 9.42
C CYS A 182 -8.87 12.59 8.59
N ASN A 183 -8.66 12.72 7.29
CA ASN A 183 -8.76 11.61 6.37
C ASN A 183 -7.69 10.53 6.69
N GLY A 184 -8.11 9.26 6.77
CA GLY A 184 -7.21 8.15 7.11
C GLY A 184 -6.04 7.96 6.15
N GLU A 185 -6.22 8.27 4.87
CA GLU A 185 -5.17 8.17 3.86
C GLU A 185 -4.17 9.33 3.95
N GLU A 186 -4.62 10.55 4.27
CA GLU A 186 -3.75 11.70 4.56
C GLU A 186 -2.82 11.41 5.75
N ARG A 187 -3.39 10.88 6.85
CA ARG A 187 -2.59 10.51 8.04
C ARG A 187 -1.55 9.45 7.74
N LYS A 188 -1.92 8.41 6.99
CA LYS A 188 -0.98 7.38 6.55
C LYS A 188 0.15 7.99 5.72
N LEU A 189 -0.20 8.80 4.72
CA LEU A 189 0.79 9.43 3.85
C LEU A 189 1.80 10.24 4.66
N MET A 190 1.33 11.06 5.60
CA MET A 190 2.18 11.87 6.48
C MET A 190 3.03 11.02 7.43
N ALA A 191 2.41 10.11 8.19
CA ALA A 191 3.09 9.33 9.22
C ALA A 191 4.10 8.33 8.63
N GLU A 192 3.75 7.67 7.53
CA GLU A 192 4.63 6.72 6.85
C GLU A 192 5.81 7.44 6.19
N THR A 193 5.60 8.64 5.61
CA THR A 193 6.70 9.46 5.04
C THR A 193 7.75 9.76 6.11
N ARG A 194 7.34 10.24 7.28
CA ARG A 194 8.26 10.51 8.41
C ARG A 194 9.04 9.28 8.83
N LYS A 195 8.34 8.13 8.98
CA LYS A 195 8.97 6.88 9.42
C LYS A 195 9.93 6.31 8.38
N ILE A 196 9.58 6.35 7.10
CA ILE A 196 10.43 5.78 6.03
C ILE A 196 11.70 6.62 5.83
N LEU A 197 11.57 7.94 5.89
CA LEU A 197 12.69 8.87 5.74
C LEU A 197 13.53 9.05 7.01
N ASP A 198 13.07 8.49 8.14
CA ASP A 198 13.67 8.68 9.48
C ASP A 198 13.72 10.16 9.90
N LEU A 199 12.63 10.89 9.64
CA LEU A 199 12.48 12.33 9.91
C LEU A 199 11.23 12.59 10.77
N PRO A 200 11.26 12.35 12.09
CA PRO A 200 10.09 12.51 12.96
C PRO A 200 9.58 13.96 13.02
N GLU A 201 10.48 14.94 12.93
CA GLU A 201 10.15 16.37 13.01
C GLU A 201 9.74 17.00 11.67
N LEU A 202 9.69 16.21 10.58
CA LEU A 202 9.33 16.73 9.26
C LEU A 202 7.90 17.32 9.27
N HIS A 203 7.77 18.58 8.87
CA HIS A 203 6.46 19.20 8.71
C HIS A 203 5.79 18.69 7.42
N THR A 204 4.74 17.90 7.56
CA THR A 204 4.01 17.34 6.41
C THR A 204 2.58 17.86 6.38
N SER A 205 2.08 18.16 5.18
CA SER A 205 0.65 18.27 4.90
C SER A 205 0.28 17.37 3.73
N ALA A 206 -0.95 16.87 3.73
CA ALA A 206 -1.45 16.00 2.69
C ALA A 206 -2.89 16.36 2.33
N THR A 207 -3.23 16.29 1.05
CA THR A 207 -4.60 16.28 0.56
C THR A 207 -4.77 15.13 -0.40
N VAL A 208 -5.80 14.31 -0.20
CA VAL A 208 -6.00 13.10 -1.02
C VAL A 208 -7.31 13.15 -1.78
N VAL A 209 -7.24 12.90 -3.08
CA VAL A 209 -8.38 12.96 -3.99
C VAL A 209 -8.41 11.70 -4.84
N ARG A 210 -9.59 11.09 -4.94
CA ARG A 210 -9.85 9.99 -5.86
C ARG A 210 -10.26 10.56 -7.21
N VAL A 211 -9.66 10.05 -8.28
CA VAL A 211 -9.91 10.48 -9.66
C VAL A 211 -10.28 9.30 -10.55
N LEU A 212 -10.99 9.60 -11.64
CA LEU A 212 -11.33 8.63 -12.66
C LEU A 212 -10.11 8.32 -13.56
N ALA A 213 -9.12 7.62 -13.00
CA ALA A 213 -7.99 7.06 -13.73
C ALA A 213 -7.97 5.54 -13.63
N TYR A 214 -7.52 4.84 -14.68
CA TYR A 214 -7.52 3.37 -14.72
C TYR A 214 -6.51 2.74 -13.76
N ARG A 215 -5.25 3.18 -13.83
CA ARG A 215 -4.13 2.77 -12.97
C ARG A 215 -3.10 3.88 -12.95
N GLY A 216 -2.46 4.06 -11.80
CA GLY A 216 -1.47 5.11 -11.57
C GLY A 216 -1.99 6.12 -10.55
N HIS A 217 -1.08 6.68 -9.77
CA HIS A 217 -1.39 7.79 -8.87
C HIS A 217 -0.50 8.94 -9.28
N ASP A 218 -1.06 10.14 -9.37
CA ASP A 218 -0.25 11.34 -9.55
C ASP A 218 -0.08 12.03 -8.21
N MET A 219 1.16 12.44 -7.92
CA MET A 219 1.56 12.97 -6.63
C MET A 219 2.32 14.29 -6.80
N PRO A 220 1.65 15.44 -6.99
CA PRO A 220 2.32 16.72 -6.86
C PRO A 220 2.87 16.89 -5.44
N VAL A 221 4.17 17.19 -5.36
CA VAL A 221 4.88 17.39 -4.09
C VAL A 221 5.54 18.76 -4.11
N MET A 222 5.24 19.56 -3.08
CA MET A 222 5.96 20.78 -2.74
C MET A 222 6.98 20.46 -1.66
N VAL A 223 8.22 20.93 -1.85
CA VAL A 223 9.34 20.65 -0.94
C VAL A 223 10.00 21.96 -0.52
N GLU A 224 10.18 22.14 0.78
CA GLU A 224 10.99 23.17 1.41
C GLU A 224 12.24 22.49 1.99
N PRO A 225 13.42 22.59 1.34
CA PRO A 225 14.66 22.01 1.85
C PRO A 225 15.28 22.90 2.93
N CYS A 226 16.10 22.32 3.82
CA CYS A 226 16.83 23.09 4.83
C CYS A 226 17.95 23.93 4.20
N GLU A 227 18.56 23.40 3.14
CA GLU A 227 19.59 24.08 2.36
C GLU A 227 19.11 24.38 0.94
N ARG A 228 19.66 25.45 0.34
CA ARG A 228 19.28 25.85 -1.02
C ARG A 228 19.71 24.79 -2.04
N LEU A 229 18.74 24.20 -2.72
CA LEU A 229 18.96 23.37 -3.90
C LEU A 229 19.04 24.24 -5.16
N THR A 230 20.09 24.04 -5.97
CA THR A 230 20.18 24.61 -7.32
C THR A 230 19.83 23.55 -8.35
N ARG A 231 19.07 23.94 -9.38
CA ARG A 231 18.90 23.09 -10.56
C ARG A 231 20.26 22.93 -11.24
N ALA A 232 20.65 21.69 -11.51
CA ALA A 232 21.84 21.37 -12.30
C ALA A 232 21.68 21.87 -13.74
#